data_AF-A0A1S6HGX8-F1
#
_entry.id   AF-A0A1S6HGX8-F1
#
_cell.length_a   1.000
_cell.length_b   1.000
_cell.length_c   1.000
_cell.angle_alpha   90.00
_cell.angle_beta   90.00
_cell.angle_gamma   90.00
#
_symmetry.space_group_name_H-M   'P 1'
#
loop_
_entity.id
_entity.type
_entity.pdbx_description
1 polymer ?
#
loop_
_entity_poly.entity_id
_entity_poly.type
_entity_poly.pdbx_seq_one_letter_code
_entity_poly.pdbx_strand_id
1 'polypeptide(L)'
;MRAYKLGNSHAKVLDRLVAEGVFKSPEAALRDAVDTYLSGLRQRQQQAGFAIDLYPADDGAYKTQEQWIAFFNEQRKPMISAANLYLAGKSAPDELLKSLRSDFDESLIVSSTRISYSGDDLSGRITQNYGSKVVKPSQTDVSVIPVYDNTPLVKALDSEDGIRYLQSLFDAKDNPKTIAGTLEHLSERKVEDIILWTPNQDLRKRYSERAAWFVIGGVGFHVDGNGRFDDYLGRSRGVSVSPRSGRAKK
;
A
#
# COMPACT_ATOMS: atom_id res chain seq x y z
N MET A 1 7.14 7.16 25.41
CA MET A 1 8.11 6.11 25.02
C MET A 1 7.75 4.82 25.76
N ARG A 2 7.23 3.79 25.07
CA ARG A 2 7.05 2.46 25.70
C ARG A 2 8.43 1.80 25.75
N ALA A 3 8.91 1.47 26.95
CA ALA A 3 10.15 0.72 27.11
C ALA A 3 9.94 -0.73 26.66
N TYR A 4 10.65 -1.16 25.63
CA TYR A 4 10.66 -2.55 25.21
C TYR A 4 11.47 -3.37 26.22
N LYS A 5 10.88 -4.43 26.78
CA LYS A 5 11.61 -5.39 27.63
C LYS A 5 12.12 -6.54 26.77
N LEU A 6 13.44 -6.64 26.68
CA LEU A 6 14.09 -7.84 26.14
C LEU A 6 13.91 -9.00 27.12
N GLY A 7 13.66 -10.20 26.60
CA GLY A 7 13.69 -11.42 27.41
C GLY A 7 15.08 -11.68 27.97
N ASN A 8 15.17 -12.33 29.14
CA ASN A 8 16.43 -12.59 29.85
C ASN A 8 17.50 -13.30 29.00
N SER A 9 17.10 -14.13 28.03
CA SER A 9 18.02 -14.78 27.09
C SER A 9 18.68 -13.79 26.13
N HIS A 10 17.92 -12.86 25.57
CA HIS A 10 18.41 -11.86 24.62
C HIS A 10 19.30 -10.82 25.32
N ALA A 11 18.94 -10.38 26.53
CA ALA A 11 19.77 -9.49 27.32
C ALA A 11 21.16 -10.08 27.58
N LYS A 12 21.23 -11.37 27.98
CA LYS A 12 22.50 -12.08 28.19
C LYS A 12 23.36 -12.18 26.93
N VAL A 13 22.75 -12.32 25.75
CA VAL A 13 23.49 -12.34 24.48
C VAL A 13 24.08 -10.97 24.18
N LEU A 14 23.31 -9.89 24.37
CA LEU A 14 23.83 -8.53 24.16
C LEU A 14 24.96 -8.20 25.13
N ASP A 15 24.81 -8.54 26.41
CA ASP A 15 25.86 -8.33 27.43
C ASP A 15 27.13 -9.09 27.10
N ARG A 16 27.00 -10.33 26.59
CA ARG A 16 28.13 -11.14 26.15
C ARG A 16 28.87 -10.50 24.97
N LEU A 17 28.15 -9.99 23.98
CA LEU A 17 28.76 -9.32 22.81
C LEU A 17 29.53 -8.06 23.21
N VAL A 18 29.09 -7.36 24.26
CA VAL A 18 29.83 -6.21 24.83
C VAL A 18 31.06 -6.68 25.61
N ALA A 19 30.94 -7.73 26.42
CA ALA A 19 32.06 -8.31 27.15
C ALA A 19 33.15 -8.86 26.22
N GLU A 20 32.78 -9.39 25.05
CA GLU A 20 33.69 -9.85 24.01
C GLU A 20 34.27 -8.69 23.16
N GLY A 21 33.90 -7.44 23.43
CA GLY A 21 34.40 -6.26 22.73
C GLY A 21 33.86 -6.08 21.30
N VAL A 22 32.86 -6.87 20.90
CA VAL A 22 32.25 -6.80 19.56
C VAL A 22 31.47 -5.51 19.40
N PHE A 23 30.75 -5.09 20.44
CA PHE A 23 29.99 -3.83 20.47
C PHE A 23 30.31 -3.02 21.72
N LYS A 24 30.18 -1.69 21.60
CA LYS A 24 30.45 -0.74 22.69
C LYS A 24 29.36 -0.71 23.77
N SER A 25 28.15 -1.14 23.44
CA SER A 25 27.02 -1.25 24.38
C SER A 25 25.93 -2.18 23.84
N PRO A 26 25.00 -2.66 24.69
CA PRO A 26 23.85 -3.44 24.27
C PRO A 26 22.96 -2.70 23.25
N GLU A 27 22.80 -1.38 23.38
CA GLU A 27 22.04 -0.55 22.44
C GLU A 27 22.70 -0.50 21.06
N ALA A 28 24.04 -0.45 21.02
CA ALA A 28 24.78 -0.49 19.76
C ALA A 28 24.58 -1.84 19.04
N ALA A 29 24.67 -2.94 19.78
CA ALA A 29 24.40 -4.28 19.26
C ALA A 29 22.95 -4.44 18.78
N LEU A 30 21.98 -3.89 19.54
CA LEU A 30 20.57 -3.92 19.14
C LEU A 30 20.32 -3.10 17.88
N ARG A 31 20.93 -1.90 17.77
CA ARG A 31 20.82 -1.05 16.60
C ARG A 31 21.37 -1.74 15.35
N ASP A 32 22.54 -2.35 15.47
CA ASP A 32 23.17 -3.12 14.38
C ASP A 32 22.31 -4.32 13.94
N ALA A 33 21.74 -5.06 14.91
CA ALA A 33 20.83 -6.17 14.60
C ALA A 33 19.56 -5.70 13.87
N VAL A 34 18.96 -4.58 14.32
CA VAL A 34 17.80 -3.97 13.65
C VAL A 34 18.16 -3.49 12.25
N ASP A 35 19.29 -2.78 12.09
CA ASP A 35 19.74 -2.26 10.80
C ASP A 35 20.05 -3.40 9.81
N THR A 36 20.68 -4.48 10.28
CA THR A 36 20.95 -5.69 9.52
C THR A 36 19.65 -6.36 9.06
N TYR A 37 18.70 -6.55 9.98
CA TYR A 37 17.39 -7.12 9.66
C TYR A 37 16.64 -6.29 8.62
N LEU A 38 16.57 -4.97 8.82
CA LEU A 38 15.90 -4.04 7.89
C LEU A 38 16.60 -4.00 6.52
N SER A 39 17.93 -4.10 6.49
CA SER A 39 18.71 -4.16 5.24
C SER A 39 18.44 -5.45 4.46
N GLY A 40 18.44 -6.60 5.16
CA GLY A 40 18.09 -7.88 4.55
C GLY A 40 16.65 -7.92 4.02
N LEU A 41 15.71 -7.33 4.76
CA LEU A 41 14.34 -7.17 4.29
C LEU A 41 14.27 -6.29 3.03
N ARG A 42 14.94 -5.14 3.02
CA ARG A 42 15.00 -4.26 1.84
C ARG A 42 15.60 -4.97 0.63
N GLN A 43 16.65 -5.77 0.82
CA GLN A 43 17.27 -6.53 -0.26
C GLN A 43 16.27 -7.54 -0.86
N ARG A 44 15.53 -8.28 -0.03
CA ARG A 44 14.47 -9.20 -0.49
C ARG A 44 13.39 -8.47 -1.28
N GLN A 45 12.92 -7.32 -0.79
CA GLN A 45 11.93 -6.52 -1.52
C GLN A 45 12.49 -6.00 -2.85
N GLN A 46 13.73 -5.50 -2.88
CA GLN A 46 14.37 -5.01 -4.11
C GLN A 46 14.56 -6.12 -5.15
N GLN A 47 14.86 -7.35 -4.71
CA GLN A 47 14.88 -8.53 -5.58
C GLN A 47 13.49 -8.83 -6.15
N ALA A 48 12.42 -8.57 -5.39
CA ALA A 48 11.03 -8.63 -5.85
C ALA A 48 10.59 -7.40 -6.68
N GLY A 49 11.45 -6.41 -6.87
CA GLY A 49 11.20 -5.26 -7.75
C GLY A 49 10.53 -4.05 -7.09
N PHE A 50 10.40 -4.00 -5.76
CA PHE A 50 9.85 -2.84 -5.04
C PHE A 50 10.47 -2.68 -3.64
N ALA A 51 10.12 -1.63 -2.92
CA ALA A 51 10.52 -1.48 -1.52
C ALA A 51 9.51 -0.60 -0.77
N ILE A 52 8.64 -1.21 0.03
CA ILE A 52 7.69 -0.53 0.91
C ILE A 52 8.25 -0.55 2.33
N ASP A 53 8.05 0.54 3.07
CA ASP A 53 8.43 0.62 4.47
C ASP A 53 7.70 -0.44 5.30
N LEU A 54 8.45 -1.10 6.19
CA LEU A 54 7.91 -2.15 7.04
C LEU A 54 6.85 -1.63 8.03
N TYR A 55 6.88 -0.35 8.40
CA TYR A 55 5.97 0.22 9.39
C TYR A 55 5.22 1.43 8.80
N PRO A 56 4.03 1.75 9.34
CA PRO A 56 3.31 2.95 8.95
C PRO A 56 4.13 4.21 9.23
N ALA A 57 3.95 5.24 8.40
CA ALA A 57 4.65 6.49 8.53
C ALA A 57 4.18 7.31 9.74
N ASP A 58 5.01 8.27 10.17
CA ASP A 58 4.70 9.24 11.22
C ASP A 58 4.17 8.58 12.50
N ASP A 59 4.86 7.51 12.93
CA ASP A 59 4.53 6.70 14.11
C ASP A 59 3.07 6.20 14.14
N GLY A 60 2.50 5.90 12.97
CA GLY A 60 1.13 5.39 12.84
C GLY A 60 0.05 6.47 12.94
N ALA A 61 0.40 7.74 12.68
CA ALA A 61 -0.56 8.83 12.60
C ALA A 61 -1.67 8.56 11.57
N TYR A 62 -2.77 9.31 11.69
CA TYR A 62 -3.91 9.26 10.78
C TYR A 62 -4.02 10.60 10.07
N LYS A 63 -4.00 10.60 8.74
CA LYS A 63 -4.09 11.81 7.92
C LYS A 63 -4.93 11.57 6.67
N THR A 64 -5.44 12.63 6.07
CA THR A 64 -6.09 12.58 4.75
C THR A 64 -5.08 12.31 3.64
N GLN A 65 -5.53 12.03 2.42
CA GLN A 65 -4.61 11.77 1.30
C GLN A 65 -3.74 13.00 1.01
N GLU A 66 -4.30 14.21 1.05
CA GLU A 66 -3.55 15.44 0.78
C GLU A 66 -2.48 15.71 1.83
N GLN A 67 -2.81 15.48 3.10
CA GLN A 67 -1.86 15.61 4.21
C GLN A 67 -0.73 14.59 4.10
N TRP A 68 -1.04 13.35 3.71
CA TRP A 68 0.01 12.34 3.45
C TRP A 68 0.89 12.70 2.26
N ILE A 69 0.31 13.17 1.17
CA ILE A 69 1.08 13.61 -0.01
C ILE A 69 2.04 14.75 0.39
N ALA A 70 1.57 15.73 1.16
CA ALA A 70 2.42 16.80 1.68
C ALA A 70 3.57 16.25 2.53
N PHE A 71 3.25 15.41 3.53
CA PHE A 71 4.23 14.76 4.40
C PHE A 71 5.31 14.00 3.61
N PHE A 72 4.92 13.11 2.69
CA PHE A 72 5.88 12.31 1.94
C PHE A 72 6.73 13.14 0.98
N ASN A 73 6.16 14.20 0.39
CA ASN A 73 6.92 15.16 -0.41
C ASN A 73 7.99 15.90 0.42
N GLU A 74 7.66 16.31 1.65
CA GLU A 74 8.63 16.92 2.58
C GLU A 74 9.75 15.94 2.94
N GLN A 75 9.41 14.67 3.14
CA GLN A 75 10.37 13.58 3.38
C GLN A 75 11.15 13.16 2.12
N ARG A 76 10.89 13.79 0.95
CA ARG A 76 11.45 13.41 -0.35
C ARG A 76 11.31 11.91 -0.64
N LYS A 77 10.18 11.34 -0.26
CA LYS A 77 9.88 9.92 -0.39
C LYS A 77 8.55 9.72 -1.12
N PRO A 78 8.44 8.75 -2.03
CA PRO A 78 7.14 8.37 -2.58
C PRO A 78 6.20 7.81 -1.50
N MET A 79 4.92 8.12 -1.63
CA MET A 79 3.82 7.54 -0.86
C MET A 79 3.30 6.28 -1.57
N ILE A 80 2.94 5.26 -0.80
CA ILE A 80 2.39 3.99 -1.32
C ILE A 80 1.16 4.21 -2.19
N SER A 81 1.13 3.60 -3.38
CA SER A 81 -0.03 3.59 -4.29
C SER A 81 -0.78 2.25 -4.23
N ALA A 82 -1.98 2.19 -4.82
CA ALA A 82 -2.73 0.95 -5.04
C ALA A 82 -1.90 -0.08 -5.83
N ALA A 83 -1.14 0.36 -6.84
CA ALA A 83 -0.22 -0.49 -7.59
C ALA A 83 0.87 -1.10 -6.69
N ASN A 84 1.41 -0.32 -5.73
CA ASN A 84 2.40 -0.85 -4.78
C ASN A 84 1.80 -1.88 -3.83
N LEU A 85 0.59 -1.66 -3.33
CA LEU A 85 -0.12 -2.63 -2.48
C LEU A 85 -0.39 -3.93 -3.22
N TYR A 86 -0.85 -3.84 -4.47
CA TYR A 86 -1.06 -5.01 -5.31
C TYR A 86 0.24 -5.78 -5.57
N LEU A 87 1.33 -5.08 -5.89
CA LEU A 87 2.65 -5.69 -6.07
C LEU A 87 3.16 -6.38 -4.79
N ALA A 88 2.87 -5.81 -3.61
CA ALA A 88 3.14 -6.46 -2.34
C ALA A 88 2.39 -7.79 -2.23
N GLY A 89 1.11 -7.84 -2.61
CA GLY A 89 0.35 -9.09 -2.67
C GLY A 89 0.96 -10.16 -3.57
N LYS A 90 1.72 -9.77 -4.62
CA LYS A 90 2.36 -10.74 -5.53
C LYS A 90 3.63 -11.36 -4.95
N SER A 91 4.39 -10.61 -4.17
CA SER A 91 5.81 -10.95 -3.96
C SER A 91 6.45 -10.34 -2.72
N ALA A 92 5.68 -9.71 -1.83
CA ALA A 92 6.22 -9.24 -0.55
C ALA A 92 6.62 -10.41 0.34
N PRO A 93 7.71 -10.26 1.12
CA PRO A 93 8.03 -11.20 2.17
C PRO A 93 6.95 -11.16 3.27
N ASP A 94 6.73 -12.29 3.94
CA ASP A 94 5.69 -12.49 4.97
C ASP A 94 5.70 -11.40 6.04
N GLU A 95 6.87 -10.92 6.44
CA GLU A 95 7.00 -9.89 7.47
C GLU A 95 6.38 -8.56 7.04
N LEU A 96 6.50 -8.18 5.75
CA LEU A 96 5.84 -7.01 5.21
C LEU A 96 4.34 -7.23 5.07
N LEU A 97 3.91 -8.40 4.58
CA LEU A 97 2.49 -8.73 4.44
C LEU A 97 1.77 -8.71 5.79
N LYS A 98 2.36 -9.34 6.81
CA LYS A 98 1.83 -9.31 8.19
C LYS A 98 1.69 -7.88 8.70
N SER A 99 2.68 -7.03 8.43
CA SER A 99 2.62 -5.63 8.84
C SER A 99 1.53 -4.85 8.10
N LEU A 100 1.38 -5.04 6.79
CA LEU A 100 0.31 -4.42 5.99
C LEU A 100 -1.07 -4.87 6.47
N ARG A 101 -1.24 -6.16 6.80
CA ARG A 101 -2.49 -6.69 7.35
C ARG A 101 -2.85 -6.07 8.70
N SER A 102 -1.86 -5.80 9.56
CA SER A 102 -2.07 -5.03 10.80
C SER A 102 -2.61 -3.63 10.50
N ASP A 103 -2.07 -2.97 9.46
CA ASP A 103 -2.59 -1.66 9.06
C ASP A 103 -4.01 -1.73 8.51
N PHE A 104 -4.35 -2.76 7.72
CA PHE A 104 -5.71 -2.96 7.22
C PHE A 104 -6.72 -3.25 8.33
N ASP A 105 -6.32 -3.96 9.39
CA ASP A 105 -7.20 -4.37 10.49
C ASP A 105 -7.40 -3.23 11.51
N GLU A 106 -6.35 -2.45 11.77
CA GLU A 106 -6.39 -1.33 12.71
C GLU A 106 -6.95 -0.04 12.08
N SER A 107 -6.86 0.10 10.75
CA SER A 107 -7.26 1.30 10.02
C SER A 107 -7.43 1.03 8.51
N LEU A 108 -7.67 2.08 7.74
CA LEU A 108 -7.52 2.06 6.29
C LEU A 108 -6.10 2.53 5.91
N ILE A 109 -5.55 1.94 4.86
CA ILE A 109 -4.37 2.48 4.18
C ILE A 109 -4.84 3.49 3.14
N VAL A 110 -4.46 4.75 3.36
CA VAL A 110 -4.59 5.82 2.38
C VAL A 110 -3.45 5.66 1.38
N SER A 111 -3.78 5.37 0.12
CA SER A 111 -2.81 5.31 -0.97
C SER A 111 -2.63 6.66 -1.66
N SER A 112 -1.60 6.81 -2.48
CA SER A 112 -1.38 7.95 -3.40
C SER A 112 -2.12 7.79 -4.73
N THR A 113 -3.01 6.81 -4.86
CA THR A 113 -3.81 6.61 -6.06
C THR A 113 -5.07 7.48 -6.02
N ARG A 114 -5.28 8.26 -7.07
CA ARG A 114 -6.43 9.14 -7.26
C ARG A 114 -7.27 8.64 -8.43
N ILE A 115 -8.58 8.63 -8.29
CA ILE A 115 -9.54 8.30 -9.33
C ILE A 115 -10.38 9.54 -9.61
N SER A 116 -10.29 10.04 -10.84
CA SER A 116 -11.11 11.13 -11.35
C SER A 116 -12.24 10.52 -12.18
N TYR A 117 -13.46 10.58 -11.67
CA TYR A 117 -14.65 10.04 -12.32
C TYR A 117 -15.32 11.07 -13.23
N SER A 118 -15.79 10.63 -14.39
CA SER A 118 -16.69 11.42 -15.23
C SER A 118 -18.05 11.62 -14.54
N GLY A 119 -18.57 12.85 -14.61
CA GLY A 119 -19.92 13.18 -14.14
C GLY A 119 -21.01 12.82 -15.16
N ASP A 120 -20.64 12.64 -16.43
CA ASP A 120 -21.59 12.46 -17.53
C ASP A 120 -21.78 10.99 -17.91
N ASP A 121 -20.74 10.17 -17.73
CA ASP A 121 -20.73 8.74 -18.03
C ASP A 121 -19.92 7.94 -17.01
N LEU A 122 -19.68 6.66 -17.30
CA LEU A 122 -18.92 5.76 -16.43
C LEU A 122 -17.42 5.84 -16.64
N SER A 123 -16.91 6.69 -17.52
CA SER A 123 -15.48 6.81 -17.78
C SER A 123 -14.76 7.50 -16.61
N GLY A 124 -13.43 7.42 -16.62
CA GLY A 124 -12.62 8.15 -15.66
C GLY A 124 -11.13 7.99 -15.92
N ARG A 125 -10.33 8.52 -15.00
CA ARG A 125 -8.87 8.48 -15.04
C ARG A 125 -8.33 8.04 -13.70
N ILE A 126 -7.44 7.05 -13.72
CA ILE A 126 -6.70 6.62 -12.54
C ILE A 126 -5.31 7.24 -12.60
N THR A 127 -4.91 7.95 -11.55
CA THR A 127 -3.57 8.53 -11.39
C THR A 127 -2.84 7.83 -10.25
N GLN A 128 -1.77 7.10 -10.55
CA GLN A 128 -0.87 6.55 -9.52
C GLN A 128 0.11 7.62 -9.07
N ASN A 129 0.55 7.56 -7.82
CA ASN A 129 1.49 8.54 -7.22
C ASN A 129 1.03 9.99 -7.35
N TYR A 130 -0.29 10.22 -7.26
CA TYR A 130 -0.91 11.53 -7.37
C TYR A 130 -0.25 12.54 -6.42
N GLY A 131 0.07 13.72 -6.94
CA GLY A 131 0.68 14.81 -6.18
C GLY A 131 2.13 14.58 -5.73
N SER A 132 2.77 13.47 -6.13
CA SER A 132 4.17 13.22 -5.79
C SER A 132 5.11 14.20 -6.52
N LYS A 133 6.09 14.73 -5.79
CA LYS A 133 7.23 15.51 -6.31
C LYS A 133 8.49 14.65 -6.47
N VAL A 134 8.43 13.38 -6.10
CA VAL A 134 9.59 12.47 -6.03
C VAL A 134 9.57 11.46 -7.17
N VAL A 135 8.39 10.96 -7.51
CA VAL A 135 8.15 10.09 -8.67
C VAL A 135 7.12 10.75 -9.58
N LYS A 136 7.30 10.62 -10.89
CA LYS A 136 6.35 11.15 -11.86
C LYS A 136 5.03 10.39 -11.74
N PRO A 137 3.88 11.06 -11.56
CA PRO A 137 2.58 10.40 -11.58
C PRO A 137 2.32 9.72 -12.94
N SER A 138 1.77 8.51 -12.91
CA SER A 138 1.28 7.84 -14.12
C SER A 138 -0.24 7.98 -14.19
N GLN A 139 -0.79 8.05 -15.41
CA GLN A 139 -2.20 8.25 -15.66
C GLN A 139 -2.71 7.25 -16.68
N THR A 140 -3.86 6.66 -16.39
CA THR A 140 -4.54 5.71 -17.27
C THR A 140 -6.00 6.13 -17.41
N ASP A 141 -6.43 6.40 -18.63
CA ASP A 141 -7.84 6.62 -18.96
C ASP A 141 -8.56 5.26 -19.01
N VAL A 142 -9.71 5.18 -18.35
CA VAL A 142 -10.53 3.97 -18.25
C VAL A 142 -11.90 4.27 -18.85
N SER A 143 -12.24 3.56 -19.91
CA SER A 143 -13.49 3.79 -20.65
C SER A 143 -14.73 3.53 -19.79
N VAL A 144 -14.67 2.54 -18.91
CA VAL A 144 -15.75 2.19 -17.98
C VAL A 144 -15.15 1.84 -16.62
N ILE A 145 -15.51 2.62 -15.61
CA ILE A 145 -15.34 2.28 -14.19
C ILE A 145 -16.74 1.90 -13.67
N PRO A 146 -17.04 0.59 -13.50
CA PRO A 146 -18.36 0.13 -13.06
C PRO A 146 -18.76 0.73 -11.71
N VAL A 147 -20.06 0.69 -11.40
CA VAL A 147 -20.58 1.07 -10.09
C VAL A 147 -20.64 -0.18 -9.21
N TYR A 148 -19.76 -0.22 -8.22
CA TYR A 148 -19.74 -1.20 -7.15
C TYR A 148 -20.23 -0.59 -5.84
N ASP A 149 -21.28 -1.19 -5.29
CA ASP A 149 -21.78 -0.95 -3.94
C ASP A 149 -21.70 -2.28 -3.20
N ASN A 150 -20.78 -2.38 -2.23
CA ASN A 150 -20.51 -3.60 -1.48
C ASN A 150 -20.40 -4.85 -2.37
N THR A 151 -19.73 -4.74 -3.52
CA THR A 151 -19.76 -5.79 -4.55
C THR A 151 -18.61 -6.78 -4.36
N PRO A 152 -18.88 -8.09 -4.23
CA PRO A 152 -17.82 -9.10 -4.14
C PRO A 152 -16.91 -9.10 -5.37
N LEU A 153 -15.61 -9.30 -5.14
CA LEU A 153 -14.57 -9.32 -6.17
C LEU A 153 -14.91 -10.30 -7.30
N VAL A 154 -15.44 -11.48 -6.97
CA VAL A 154 -15.86 -12.49 -7.97
C VAL A 154 -16.79 -11.91 -9.03
N LYS A 155 -17.76 -11.07 -8.64
CA LYS A 155 -18.72 -10.46 -9.59
C LYS A 155 -18.06 -9.46 -10.51
N ALA A 156 -17.08 -8.70 -10.02
CA ALA A 156 -16.33 -7.78 -10.85
C ALA A 156 -15.45 -8.51 -11.86
N LEU A 157 -14.86 -9.64 -11.45
CA LEU A 157 -14.01 -10.49 -12.27
C LEU A 157 -14.78 -11.29 -13.35
N ASP A 158 -16.11 -11.39 -13.25
CA ASP A 158 -16.97 -11.99 -14.27
C ASP A 158 -17.26 -11.02 -15.44
N SER A 159 -16.79 -9.77 -15.38
CA SER A 159 -17.04 -8.74 -16.41
C SER A 159 -15.74 -8.19 -16.99
N GLU A 160 -15.69 -7.97 -18.31
CA GLU A 160 -14.51 -7.37 -18.94
C GLU A 160 -14.19 -5.97 -18.39
N ASP A 161 -15.21 -5.15 -18.13
CA ASP A 161 -15.02 -3.80 -17.59
C ASP A 161 -14.52 -3.82 -16.16
N GLY A 162 -14.97 -4.75 -15.33
CA GLY A 162 -14.43 -4.94 -13.98
C GLY A 162 -12.98 -5.39 -13.99
N ILE A 163 -12.62 -6.31 -14.90
CA ILE A 163 -11.23 -6.73 -15.09
C ILE A 163 -10.37 -5.54 -15.54
N ARG A 164 -10.81 -4.80 -16.57
CA ARG A 164 -10.08 -3.61 -17.09
C ARG A 164 -9.91 -2.53 -16.03
N TYR A 165 -10.94 -2.29 -15.21
CA TYR A 165 -10.86 -1.37 -14.09
C TYR A 165 -9.80 -1.80 -13.06
N LEU A 166 -9.83 -3.06 -12.60
CA LEU A 166 -8.88 -3.56 -11.60
C LEU A 166 -7.44 -3.58 -12.14
N GLN A 167 -7.26 -3.99 -13.40
CA GLN A 167 -5.98 -3.90 -14.10
C GLN A 167 -5.43 -2.46 -14.12
N SER A 168 -6.29 -1.48 -14.38
CA SER A 168 -5.91 -0.05 -14.38
C SER A 168 -5.64 0.48 -12.97
N LEU A 169 -6.43 0.06 -11.97
CA LEU A 169 -6.26 0.44 -10.57
C LEU A 169 -4.95 -0.06 -9.99
N PHE A 170 -4.54 -1.26 -10.37
CA PHE A 170 -3.32 -1.91 -9.88
C PHE A 170 -2.10 -1.72 -10.79
N ASP A 171 -2.26 -1.04 -11.93
CA ASP A 171 -1.23 -0.90 -12.96
C ASP A 171 -0.63 -2.26 -13.37
N ALA A 172 -1.51 -3.23 -13.63
CA ALA A 172 -1.16 -4.61 -13.94
C ALA A 172 -2.00 -5.16 -15.09
N LYS A 173 -1.43 -6.07 -15.89
CA LYS A 173 -2.13 -6.78 -16.99
C LYS A 173 -2.48 -8.22 -16.63
N ASP A 174 -2.71 -8.46 -15.34
CA ASP A 174 -2.97 -9.80 -14.83
C ASP A 174 -4.35 -10.30 -15.22
N ASN A 175 -4.48 -11.62 -15.39
CA ASN A 175 -5.77 -12.26 -15.62
C ASN A 175 -6.61 -12.30 -14.32
N PRO A 176 -7.92 -12.59 -14.40
CA PRO A 176 -8.82 -12.57 -13.24
C PRO A 176 -8.36 -13.46 -12.07
N LYS A 177 -7.88 -14.67 -12.38
CA LYS A 177 -7.40 -15.62 -11.37
C LYS A 177 -6.18 -15.08 -10.61
N THR A 178 -5.26 -14.42 -11.33
CA THR A 178 -4.09 -13.79 -10.73
C THR A 178 -4.48 -12.59 -9.86
N ILE A 179 -5.45 -11.76 -10.30
CA ILE A 179 -5.95 -10.64 -9.50
C ILE A 179 -6.57 -11.15 -8.19
N ALA A 180 -7.46 -12.16 -8.27
CA ALA A 180 -8.08 -12.77 -7.10
C ALA A 180 -7.05 -13.32 -6.12
N GLY A 181 -6.13 -14.18 -6.59
CA GLY A 181 -5.09 -14.77 -5.75
C GLY A 181 -4.14 -13.74 -5.15
N THR A 182 -3.87 -12.64 -5.85
CA THR A 182 -3.02 -11.55 -5.35
C THR A 182 -3.69 -10.80 -4.20
N LEU A 183 -4.98 -10.48 -4.33
CA LEU A 183 -5.71 -9.78 -3.27
C LEU A 183 -6.02 -10.68 -2.08
N GLU A 184 -6.29 -11.97 -2.30
CA GLU A 184 -6.42 -12.98 -1.24
C GLU A 184 -5.10 -13.13 -0.47
N HIS A 185 -3.98 -13.24 -1.17
CA HIS A 185 -2.67 -13.33 -0.53
C HIS A 185 -2.30 -12.04 0.23
N LEU A 186 -2.60 -10.86 -0.33
CA LEU A 186 -2.37 -9.57 0.34
C LEU A 186 -3.13 -9.49 1.67
N SER A 187 -4.41 -9.88 1.67
CA SER A 187 -5.34 -9.62 2.77
C SER A 187 -5.56 -10.79 3.74
N GLU A 188 -5.21 -12.02 3.35
CA GLU A 188 -5.65 -13.27 4.01
C GLU A 188 -7.18 -13.38 4.15
N ARG A 189 -7.93 -12.72 3.27
CA ARG A 189 -9.38 -12.87 3.14
C ARG A 189 -9.69 -13.67 1.88
N LYS A 190 -10.69 -14.54 1.99
CA LYS A 190 -11.15 -15.32 0.86
C LYS A 190 -11.68 -14.41 -0.23
N VAL A 191 -11.60 -14.84 -1.47
CA VAL A 191 -12.02 -14.05 -2.64
C VAL A 191 -13.46 -13.53 -2.52
N GLU A 192 -14.38 -14.32 -1.93
CA GLU A 192 -15.77 -13.93 -1.68
C GLU A 192 -15.93 -12.80 -0.63
N ASP A 193 -14.95 -12.66 0.26
CA ASP A 193 -14.89 -11.64 1.32
C ASP A 193 -14.07 -10.42 0.88
N ILE A 194 -13.66 -10.33 -0.39
CA ILE A 194 -13.03 -9.15 -0.94
C ILE A 194 -14.10 -8.32 -1.63
N ILE A 195 -14.25 -7.07 -1.18
CA ILE A 195 -15.36 -6.19 -1.56
C ILE A 195 -14.82 -4.98 -2.31
N LEU A 196 -15.50 -4.60 -3.41
CA LEU A 196 -15.21 -3.42 -4.18
C LEU A 196 -16.23 -2.32 -3.93
N TRP A 197 -15.76 -1.07 -3.90
CA TRP A 197 -16.59 0.12 -3.79
C TRP A 197 -16.17 1.18 -4.81
N THR A 198 -17.15 1.76 -5.49
CA THR A 198 -16.97 2.92 -6.38
C THR A 198 -18.26 3.75 -6.34
N PRO A 199 -18.21 5.08 -6.53
CA PRO A 199 -19.39 5.93 -6.43
C PRO A 199 -20.41 5.63 -7.53
N ASN A 200 -21.69 5.77 -7.20
CA ASN A 200 -22.76 5.91 -8.19
C ASN A 200 -22.66 7.26 -8.94
N GLN A 201 -23.43 7.43 -10.02
CA GLN A 201 -23.31 8.61 -10.89
C GLN A 201 -23.61 9.94 -10.18
N ASP A 202 -24.56 9.96 -9.24
CA ASP A 202 -24.91 11.17 -8.49
C ASP A 202 -23.78 11.62 -7.56
N LEU A 203 -23.02 10.67 -7.03
CA LEU A 203 -21.81 10.96 -6.25
C LEU A 203 -20.67 11.42 -7.17
N ARG A 204 -20.49 10.81 -8.35
CA ARG A 204 -19.47 11.22 -9.34
C ARG A 204 -19.68 12.67 -9.78
N LYS A 205 -20.94 13.09 -10.02
CA LYS A 205 -21.29 14.48 -10.38
C LYS A 205 -20.97 15.49 -9.29
N ARG A 206 -21.22 15.14 -8.02
CA ARG A 206 -21.01 16.04 -6.88
C ARG A 206 -19.55 16.09 -6.44
N TYR A 207 -18.87 14.94 -6.51
CA TYR A 207 -17.51 14.75 -6.01
C TYR A 207 -16.78 13.75 -6.92
N SER A 208 -16.28 14.25 -8.04
CA SER A 208 -15.62 13.46 -9.09
C SER A 208 -14.26 12.90 -8.67
N GLU A 209 -13.59 13.54 -7.71
CA GLU A 209 -12.27 13.13 -7.25
C GLU A 209 -12.35 12.25 -6.01
N ARG A 210 -11.84 11.02 -6.12
CA ARG A 210 -11.79 10.03 -5.03
C ARG A 210 -10.40 9.46 -4.86
N ALA A 211 -10.05 9.07 -3.65
CA ALA A 211 -8.81 8.36 -3.36
C ALA A 211 -9.07 6.85 -3.28
N ALA A 212 -8.08 6.04 -3.65
CA ALA A 212 -8.18 4.58 -3.51
C ALA A 212 -7.63 4.13 -2.14
N TRP A 213 -8.40 3.37 -1.37
CA TRP A 213 -8.04 2.90 -0.03
C TRP A 213 -8.27 1.40 0.14
N PHE A 214 -7.63 0.86 1.18
CA PHE A 214 -7.67 -0.57 1.50
C PHE A 214 -7.86 -0.74 3.00
N VAL A 215 -8.85 -1.53 3.40
CA VAL A 215 -9.21 -1.72 4.82
C VAL A 215 -9.84 -3.09 5.03
N ILE A 216 -9.60 -3.70 6.18
CA ILE A 216 -10.38 -4.84 6.68
C ILE A 216 -11.43 -4.27 7.63
N GLY A 217 -12.71 -4.50 7.33
CA GLY A 217 -13.80 -3.98 8.14
C GLY A 217 -15.10 -4.73 7.89
N GLY A 218 -15.87 -4.94 8.95
CA GLY A 218 -17.14 -5.66 8.87
C GLY A 218 -16.99 -7.05 8.25
N VAL A 219 -17.52 -7.21 7.03
CA VAL A 219 -17.64 -8.49 6.31
C VAL A 219 -16.40 -8.89 5.49
N GLY A 220 -15.35 -8.07 5.41
CA GLY A 220 -14.27 -8.40 4.48
C GLY A 220 -13.12 -7.42 4.32
N PHE A 221 -12.31 -7.65 3.29
CA PHE A 221 -11.26 -6.74 2.81
C PHE A 221 -11.81 -5.86 1.69
N HIS A 222 -11.81 -4.55 1.89
CA HIS A 222 -12.38 -3.58 0.96
C HIS A 222 -11.28 -2.96 0.11
N VAL A 223 -11.48 -2.97 -1.21
CA VAL A 223 -10.75 -2.16 -2.18
C VAL A 223 -11.68 -1.02 -2.59
N ASP A 224 -11.47 0.15 -2.02
CA ASP A 224 -12.37 1.29 -2.07
C ASP A 224 -11.87 2.34 -3.06
N GLY A 225 -12.71 2.77 -4.01
CA GLY A 225 -12.52 3.91 -4.89
C GLY A 225 -13.63 4.96 -4.79
N ASN A 226 -14.50 4.86 -3.78
CA ASN A 226 -15.59 5.78 -3.44
C ASN A 226 -15.19 6.86 -2.43
N GLY A 227 -14.07 6.63 -1.75
CA GLY A 227 -13.53 7.51 -0.72
C GLY A 227 -13.21 8.95 -1.13
N ARG A 228 -13.76 9.95 -0.42
CA ARG A 228 -13.34 11.36 -0.50
C ARG A 228 -11.90 11.53 -0.01
N PHE A 229 -11.04 12.08 -0.86
CA PHE A 229 -9.62 12.28 -0.56
C PHE A 229 -9.31 13.18 0.66
N ASP A 230 -10.28 14.02 1.04
CA ASP A 230 -10.21 15.04 2.09
C ASP A 230 -10.97 14.67 3.37
N ASP A 231 -11.68 13.55 3.39
CA ASP A 231 -12.65 13.23 4.46
C ASP A 231 -12.18 12.08 5.36
N TYR A 232 -11.38 11.14 4.83
CA TYR A 232 -10.99 9.95 5.58
C TYR A 232 -9.55 10.03 6.05
N LEU A 233 -9.39 9.78 7.35
CA LEU A 233 -8.11 9.69 8.01
C LEU A 233 -7.69 8.22 8.10
N GLY A 234 -6.49 7.92 7.60
CA GLY A 234 -5.93 6.58 7.71
C GLY A 234 -4.41 6.63 7.77
N ARG A 235 -3.81 5.44 7.87
CA ARG A 235 -2.35 5.30 7.82
C ARG A 235 -1.87 5.34 6.38
N SER A 236 -0.57 5.56 6.20
CA SER A 236 0.08 5.40 4.91
C SER A 236 1.53 4.95 5.09
N ARG A 237 2.20 4.60 3.99
CA ARG A 237 3.57 4.08 3.97
C ARG A 237 4.41 4.75 2.91
N GLY A 238 5.70 4.87 3.21
CA GLY A 238 6.69 5.28 2.23
C GLY A 238 7.08 4.11 1.33
N VAL A 239 7.47 4.44 0.11
CA VAL A 239 8.06 3.51 -0.85
C VAL A 239 9.47 4.02 -1.16
N SER A 240 10.45 3.14 -1.24
CA SER A 240 11.79 3.50 -1.70
C SER A 240 11.88 3.24 -3.20
N VAL A 241 12.27 4.25 -3.96
CA VAL A 241 12.60 4.08 -5.38
C VAL A 241 13.91 3.33 -5.43
N SER A 242 13.92 2.11 -5.97
CA SER A 242 15.18 1.45 -6.29
C SER A 242 15.96 2.32 -7.28
N PRO A 243 17.26 2.58 -7.06
CA PRO A 243 18.10 3.30 -8.04
C PRO A 243 18.23 2.60 -9.42
N ARG A 244 17.56 1.48 -9.65
CA ARG A 244 17.62 0.70 -10.89
C ARG A 244 16.47 1.04 -11.85
N SER A 245 16.54 2.22 -12.43
CA SER A 245 16.04 2.46 -13.80
C SER A 245 16.79 3.59 -14.54
N GLY A 246 17.93 4.05 -13.99
CA GLY A 246 18.84 4.96 -14.66
C GLY A 246 19.95 4.23 -15.43
N ARG A 247 19.63 3.44 -16.46
CA ARG A 247 20.51 3.15 -17.63
C ARG A 247 19.91 2.06 -18.53
N ALA A 248 19.30 2.49 -19.62
CA ALA A 248 19.74 2.04 -20.93
C ALA A 248 19.80 3.30 -21.80
N LYS A 249 21.00 3.90 -21.87
CA LYS A 249 21.34 4.75 -23.01
C LYS A 249 21.38 3.82 -24.22
N LYS A 250 20.50 4.04 -25.18
CA LYS A 250 20.84 3.98 -26.61
C LYS A 250 20.21 5.20 -27.26
#